data_AF-A0A6P0L2D7-F1
#
_entry.id   AF-A0A6P0L2D7-F1
#
_cell.length_a   1.000
_cell.length_b   1.000
_cell.length_c   1.000
_cell.angle_alpha   90.00
_cell.angle_beta   90.00
_cell.angle_gamma   90.00
#
_symmetry.space_group_name_H-M   'P 1'
#
loop_
_entity.id
_entity.type
_entity.pdbx_description
1 polymer ?
#
loop_
_entity_poly.entity_id
_entity_poly.type
_entity_poly.pdbx_seq_one_letter_code
_entity_poly.pdbx_strand_id
1 'polypeptide(L)'
;MPKKQSFHHPIDYREAMERLEQLGQQREPKQENSYPYPITEREQILIRLYSYYQLGMTPQRFYQKWDVTQEDIALICSCSAHTVNGWFNTSRRCSPPTAGHLRHLAIMDFLLEDFETIPRELLDRLCLKEDRIVN
;
A
#
# COMPACT_ATOMS: atom_id res chain seq x y z
N MET A 1 -30.50 -4.13 -22.59
CA MET A 1 -29.16 -3.84 -22.02
C MET A 1 -28.98 -4.69 -20.78
N PRO A 2 -28.05 -5.67 -20.76
CA PRO A 2 -27.86 -6.52 -19.61
C PRO A 2 -27.23 -5.70 -18.47
N LYS A 3 -27.89 -5.72 -17.31
CA LYS A 3 -27.40 -5.10 -16.08
C LYS A 3 -26.06 -5.74 -15.74
N LYS A 4 -24.98 -4.95 -15.71
CA LYS A 4 -23.71 -5.38 -15.11
C LYS A 4 -24.02 -5.71 -13.65
N GLN A 5 -24.13 -6.99 -13.32
CA GLN A 5 -24.10 -7.47 -11.95
C GLN A 5 -22.75 -7.02 -11.40
N SER A 6 -22.75 -6.00 -10.54
CA SER A 6 -21.60 -5.75 -9.68
C SER A 6 -21.50 -6.95 -8.75
N PHE A 7 -20.60 -7.87 -9.07
CA PHE A 7 -20.20 -8.93 -8.16
C PHE A 7 -19.45 -8.27 -7.00
N HIS A 8 -20.18 -7.63 -6.10
CA HIS A 8 -19.67 -7.18 -4.82
C HIS A 8 -19.81 -8.35 -3.85
N HIS A 9 -19.09 -9.45 -4.13
CA HIS A 9 -18.85 -10.41 -3.09
C HIS A 9 -17.70 -9.82 -2.26
N PRO A 10 -17.93 -9.36 -1.02
CA PRO A 10 -16.79 -9.11 -0.14
C PRO A 10 -16.01 -10.42 -0.11
N ILE A 11 -14.74 -10.34 -0.49
CA ILE A 11 -13.84 -11.47 -0.34
C ILE A 11 -13.82 -11.80 1.15
N ASP A 12 -14.11 -13.04 1.50
CA ASP A 12 -13.86 -13.48 2.86
C ASP A 12 -12.35 -13.41 3.08
N TYR A 13 -11.92 -12.47 3.95
CA TYR A 13 -10.51 -12.25 4.25
C TYR A 13 -9.81 -13.55 4.63
N ARG A 14 -10.45 -14.34 5.50
CA ARG A 14 -9.85 -15.54 6.06
C ARG A 14 -9.64 -16.57 4.95
N GLU A 15 -10.69 -16.83 4.17
CA GLU A 15 -10.62 -17.77 3.05
C GLU A 15 -9.55 -17.33 2.03
N ALA A 16 -9.49 -16.04 1.72
CA ALA A 16 -8.50 -15.52 0.79
C ALA A 16 -7.06 -15.64 1.31
N MET A 17 -6.83 -15.39 2.60
CA MET A 17 -5.51 -15.56 3.22
C MET A 17 -5.08 -17.02 3.26
N GLU A 18 -5.98 -17.94 3.64
CA GLU A 18 -5.73 -19.38 3.59
C GLU A 18 -5.41 -19.85 2.16
N ARG A 19 -6.14 -19.33 1.17
CA ARG A 19 -5.89 -19.65 -0.24
C ARG A 19 -4.55 -19.13 -0.73
N LEU A 20 -4.14 -17.93 -0.32
CA LEU A 20 -2.83 -17.38 -0.64
C LEU A 20 -1.68 -18.21 -0.04
N GLU A 21 -1.85 -18.70 1.18
CA GLU A 21 -0.86 -19.56 1.83
C GLU A 21 -0.66 -20.86 1.04
N GLN A 22 -1.75 -21.54 0.67
CA GLN A 22 -1.71 -22.76 -0.15
C GLN A 22 -1.01 -22.52 -1.50
N LEU A 23 -1.36 -21.43 -2.19
CA LEU A 23 -0.77 -21.08 -3.49
C LEU A 23 0.69 -20.62 -3.36
N GLY A 24 1.10 -20.10 -2.19
CA GLY A 24 2.47 -19.69 -1.90
C GLY A 24 3.43 -20.87 -1.78
N GLN A 25 2.98 -21.98 -1.20
CA GLN A 25 3.76 -23.21 -1.03
C GLN A 25 4.04 -23.94 -2.35
N GLN A 26 3.20 -23.73 -3.37
CA GLN A 26 3.30 -24.38 -4.69
C GLN A 26 4.09 -23.56 -5.71
N ARG A 27 4.85 -22.56 -5.26
CA ARG A 27 5.49 -21.59 -6.15
C ARG A 27 6.70 -22.20 -6.88
N GLU A 28 6.59 -22.32 -8.19
CA GLU A 28 7.74 -22.40 -9.08
C GLU A 28 8.45 -21.04 -9.20
N PRO A 29 9.80 -21.00 -9.28
CA PRO A 29 10.54 -19.76 -9.46
C PRO A 29 10.06 -19.04 -10.74
N LYS A 30 9.90 -17.71 -10.64
CA LYS A 30 9.53 -16.91 -11.82
C LYS A 30 10.66 -17.01 -12.83
N GLN A 31 10.34 -17.36 -14.08
CA GLN A 31 11.31 -17.27 -15.18
C GLN A 31 11.68 -15.80 -15.38
N GLU A 32 12.98 -15.50 -15.29
CA GLU A 32 13.51 -14.18 -15.68
C GLU A 32 13.19 -13.96 -17.17
N ASN A 33 12.59 -12.81 -17.49
CA ASN A 33 12.25 -12.34 -18.85
C ASN A 33 10.95 -12.85 -19.52
N SER A 34 9.91 -13.23 -18.77
CA SER A 34 8.58 -13.56 -19.35
C SER A 34 7.61 -12.36 -19.36
N TYR A 35 8.04 -11.17 -19.78
CA TYR A 35 7.14 -10.01 -19.84
C TYR A 35 6.16 -10.12 -21.03
N PRO A 36 4.85 -9.87 -20.85
CA PRO A 36 4.18 -9.55 -19.59
C PRO A 36 4.00 -10.78 -18.69
N TYR A 37 4.22 -10.61 -17.37
CA TYR A 37 3.99 -11.70 -16.42
C TYR A 37 2.51 -12.08 -16.36
N PRO A 38 2.17 -13.38 -16.39
CA PRO A 38 0.78 -13.82 -16.27
C PRO A 38 0.24 -13.51 -14.87
N ILE A 39 -1.01 -13.03 -14.80
CA ILE A 39 -1.76 -12.84 -13.56
C ILE A 39 -2.46 -14.16 -13.21
N THR A 40 -1.88 -14.91 -12.27
CA THR A 40 -2.45 -16.18 -11.79
C THR A 40 -3.54 -15.95 -10.76
N GLU A 41 -4.20 -17.01 -10.29
CA GLU A 41 -5.17 -16.95 -9.19
C GLU A 41 -4.61 -16.21 -7.97
N ARG A 42 -3.35 -16.45 -7.61
CA ARG A 42 -2.67 -15.79 -6.50
C ARG A 42 -2.61 -14.28 -6.70
N GLU A 43 -2.16 -13.81 -7.86
CA GLU A 43 -2.11 -12.37 -8.13
C GLU A 43 -3.50 -11.74 -8.17
N GLN A 44 -4.53 -12.45 -8.67
CA GLN A 44 -5.90 -11.95 -8.65
C GLN A 44 -6.44 -11.80 -7.23
N ILE A 45 -6.20 -12.78 -6.35
CA ILE A 45 -6.61 -12.69 -4.94
C ILE A 45 -5.91 -11.50 -4.27
N LEU A 46 -4.60 -11.35 -4.45
CA LEU A 46 -3.84 -10.22 -3.91
C LEU A 46 -4.37 -8.87 -4.42
N ILE A 47 -4.60 -8.73 -5.73
CA ILE A 47 -5.15 -7.49 -6.32
C ILE A 47 -6.50 -7.17 -5.69
N ARG A 48 -7.38 -8.15 -5.55
CA ARG A 48 -8.71 -7.91 -4.99
C ARG A 48 -8.64 -7.56 -3.50
N LEU A 49 -7.84 -8.28 -2.69
CA LEU A 49 -7.61 -7.92 -1.30
C LEU A 49 -7.11 -6.48 -1.18
N TYR A 50 -6.08 -6.11 -1.95
CA TYR A 50 -5.56 -4.74 -1.94
C TYR A 50 -6.57 -3.68 -2.40
N SER A 51 -7.49 -4.05 -3.29
CA SER A 51 -8.52 -3.13 -3.83
C SER A 51 -9.69 -2.93 -2.87
N TYR A 52 -10.10 -3.97 -2.15
CA TYR A 52 -11.26 -3.93 -1.26
C TYR A 52 -10.91 -3.56 0.18
N TYR A 53 -9.70 -3.89 0.65
CA TYR A 53 -9.26 -3.52 1.99
C TYR A 53 -8.63 -2.12 1.95
N GLN A 54 -9.26 -1.16 2.66
CA GLN A 54 -8.69 0.17 2.88
C GLN A 54 -7.53 0.08 3.87
N LEU A 55 -6.33 -0.19 3.35
CA LEU A 55 -5.10 0.08 4.08
C LEU A 55 -4.95 1.60 4.21
N GLY A 56 -5.09 2.12 5.42
CA GLY A 56 -5.02 3.55 5.69
C GLY A 56 -4.71 3.88 7.14
N MET A 57 -3.91 4.93 7.34
CA MET A 57 -3.54 5.44 8.65
C MET A 57 -3.66 6.96 8.65
N THR A 58 -4.31 7.51 9.67
CA THR A 58 -4.48 8.97 9.77
C THR A 58 -3.18 9.65 10.21
N PRO A 59 -2.93 10.90 9.78
CA PRO A 59 -1.77 11.67 10.25
C PRO A 59 -1.69 11.75 11.78
N GLN A 60 -2.83 11.89 12.46
CA GLN A 60 -2.89 11.95 13.92
C GLN A 60 -2.44 10.64 14.56
N ARG A 61 -2.92 9.49 14.04
CA ARG A 61 -2.53 8.18 14.56
C ARG A 61 -1.05 7.91 14.29
N PHE A 62 -0.55 8.28 13.11
CA PHE A 62 0.86 8.11 12.75
C PHE A 62 1.76 8.95 13.66
N TYR A 63 1.44 10.24 13.81
CA TYR A 63 2.15 11.18 14.68
C TYR A 63 2.13 10.77 16.17
N GLN A 64 1.05 10.14 16.64
CA GLN A 64 0.97 9.65 18.02
C GLN A 64 1.78 8.37 18.25
N LYS A 65 1.91 7.54 17.21
CA LYS A 65 2.60 6.25 17.31
C LYS A 65 4.11 6.42 17.15
N TRP A 66 4.54 7.31 16.26
CA TRP A 66 5.94 7.53 15.91
C TRP A 66 6.40 8.92 16.33
N ASP A 67 7.61 9.02 16.89
CA ASP A 67 8.23 10.30 17.25
C ASP A 67 8.74 11.05 16.00
N VAL A 68 7.80 11.54 15.19
CA VAL A 68 8.04 12.19 13.90
C VAL A 68 7.53 13.62 13.91
N THR A 69 8.07 14.47 13.04
CA THR A 69 7.57 15.83 12.85
C THR A 69 6.49 15.88 11.76
N GLN A 70 5.83 17.04 11.63
CA GLN A 70 4.88 17.26 10.53
C GLN A 70 5.60 17.33 9.18
N GLU A 71 6.87 17.73 9.16
CA GLU A 71 7.74 17.71 7.99
C GLU A 71 8.05 16.29 7.54
N ASP A 72 8.31 15.36 8.46
CA ASP A 72 8.49 13.93 8.13
C ASP A 72 7.23 13.35 7.48
N ILE A 73 6.05 13.67 8.04
CA ILE A 73 4.76 13.27 7.47
C ILE A 73 4.58 13.85 6.05
N ALA A 74 5.02 15.09 5.83
CA ALA A 74 4.95 15.74 4.52
C ALA A 74 5.86 15.04 3.50
N LEU A 75 7.08 14.66 3.92
CA LEU A 75 8.00 13.87 3.10
C LEU A 75 7.39 12.52 2.70
N ILE A 76 6.86 11.76 3.67
CA ILE A 76 6.21 10.46 3.44
C ILE A 76 5.03 10.61 2.46
N CYS A 77 4.21 11.64 2.65
CA CYS A 77 3.04 11.88 1.81
C CYS A 77 3.36 12.57 0.47
N SER A 78 4.62 12.95 0.22
CA SER A 78 5.03 13.74 -0.96
C SER A 78 4.21 15.02 -1.13
N CYS A 79 3.94 15.73 -0.04
CA CYS A 79 3.19 16.98 -0.03
C CYS A 79 3.92 18.07 0.79
N SER A 80 3.33 19.27 0.88
CA SER A 80 3.95 20.37 1.63
C SER A 80 3.67 20.25 3.13
N ALA A 81 4.61 20.71 3.96
CA ALA A 81 4.38 20.84 5.41
C ALA A 81 3.11 21.64 5.70
N HIS A 82 2.87 22.75 4.98
CA HIS A 82 1.64 23.54 5.09
C HIS A 82 0.36 22.72 4.92
N THR A 83 0.34 21.80 3.95
CA THR A 83 -0.76 20.86 3.75
C THR A 83 -0.96 19.98 4.99
N VAL A 84 0.13 19.45 5.55
CA VAL A 84 0.10 18.61 6.76
C VAL A 84 -0.34 19.41 7.98
N ASN A 85 0.20 20.62 8.21
CA ASN A 85 -0.25 21.49 9.31
C ASN A 85 -1.76 21.72 9.26
N GLY A 86 -2.32 21.83 8.05
CA GLY A 86 -3.77 21.92 7.84
C GLY A 86 -4.54 20.71 8.39
N TRP A 87 -3.99 19.50 8.33
CA TRP A 87 -4.65 18.28 8.83
C TRP A 87 -4.73 18.23 10.35
N PHE A 88 -3.81 18.89 11.05
CA PHE A 88 -3.80 18.98 12.51
C PHE A 88 -4.59 20.19 13.03
N ASN A 89 -4.96 21.12 12.15
CA ASN A 89 -5.70 22.31 12.52
C ASN A 89 -7.22 22.04 12.53
N THR A 90 -7.92 22.52 13.56
CA THR A 90 -9.38 22.36 13.72
C THR A 90 -10.18 23.32 12.82
N SER A 91 -9.52 24.19 12.05
CA SER A 91 -10.21 25.16 11.20
C SER A 91 -10.97 24.49 10.03
N ARG A 92 -12.21 24.92 9.78
CA ARG A 92 -13.09 24.37 8.74
C ARG A 92 -12.59 24.56 7.29
N ARG A 93 -11.46 25.25 7.08
CA ARG A 93 -10.93 25.56 5.74
C ARG A 93 -9.84 24.60 5.27
N CYS A 94 -9.38 23.68 6.12
CA CYS A 94 -8.32 22.74 5.76
C CYS A 94 -8.91 21.52 5.03
N SER A 95 -8.32 21.19 3.87
CA SER A 95 -8.67 19.97 3.15
C SER A 95 -8.16 18.74 3.91
N PRO A 96 -8.99 17.69 4.10
CA PRO A 96 -8.55 16.47 4.77
C PRO A 96 -7.50 15.72 3.95
N PRO A 97 -6.73 14.80 4.57
CA PRO A 97 -5.84 13.92 3.83
C PRO A 97 -6.63 13.06 2.83
N THR A 98 -6.06 12.85 1.64
CA THR A 98 -6.65 11.98 0.61
C THR A 98 -6.43 10.52 0.97
N ALA A 99 -7.16 9.61 0.31
CA ALA A 99 -6.91 8.17 0.46
C ALA A 99 -5.46 7.77 0.10
N GLY A 100 -4.82 8.49 -0.82
CA GLY A 100 -3.40 8.30 -1.15
C GLY A 100 -2.47 8.62 0.03
N HIS A 101 -2.70 9.74 0.71
CA HIS A 101 -1.94 10.10 1.90
C HIS A 101 -2.11 9.07 3.02
N LEU A 102 -3.36 8.65 3.29
CA LEU A 102 -3.63 7.63 4.30
C LEU A 102 -2.93 6.31 3.99
N ARG A 103 -2.88 5.92 2.71
CA ARG A 103 -2.19 4.72 2.26
C ARG A 103 -0.67 4.84 2.39
N HIS A 104 -0.08 5.99 2.06
CA HIS A 104 1.36 6.22 2.25
C HIS A 104 1.76 6.09 3.72
N LEU A 105 0.99 6.69 4.62
CA LEU A 105 1.24 6.57 6.06
C LEU A 105 1.10 5.13 6.55
N ALA A 106 0.10 4.39 6.07
CA ALA A 106 -0.05 2.98 6.45
C ALA A 106 1.07 2.07 5.89
N ILE A 107 1.57 2.34 4.69
CA ILE A 107 2.73 1.63 4.14
C ILE A 107 3.97 1.94 4.97
N MET A 108 4.20 3.21 5.31
CA MET A 108 5.33 3.58 6.16
C MET A 108 5.21 2.98 7.56
N ASP A 109 4.01 2.94 8.13
CA ASP A 109 3.73 2.29 9.42
C ASP A 109 4.12 0.82 9.41
N PHE A 110 3.71 0.09 8.37
CA PHE A 110 4.07 -1.31 8.15
C PHE A 110 5.59 -1.49 8.00
N LEU A 111 6.25 -0.64 7.22
CA LEU A 111 7.70 -0.72 7.03
C LEU A 111 8.48 -0.47 8.33
N LEU A 112 8.01 0.46 9.17
CA LEU A 112 8.65 0.79 10.44
C LEU A 112 8.39 -0.27 11.52
N GLU A 113 7.20 -0.88 11.57
CA GLU A 113 6.90 -1.95 12.52
C GLU A 113 7.68 -3.24 12.24
N ASP A 114 7.83 -3.57 10.96
CA ASP A 114 8.38 -4.86 10.54
C ASP A 114 9.83 -4.77 10.06
N PHE A 115 10.49 -3.62 10.21
CA PHE A 115 11.80 -3.32 9.61
C PHE A 115 12.83 -4.42 9.83
N GLU A 116 12.98 -4.92 11.06
CA GLU A 116 13.94 -5.95 11.44
C GLU A 116 13.66 -7.31 10.77
N THR A 117 12.44 -7.54 10.29
CA THR A 117 12.02 -8.78 9.64
C THR A 117 12.10 -8.72 8.12
N ILE A 118 12.19 -7.51 7.54
CA ILE A 118 12.23 -7.34 6.09
C ILE A 118 13.64 -7.69 5.57
N PRO A 119 13.78 -8.70 4.68
CA PRO A 119 15.06 -9.00 4.06
C PRO A 119 15.64 -7.80 3.32
N ARG A 120 16.96 -7.60 3.43
CA ARG A 120 17.67 -6.48 2.80
C ARG A 120 17.42 -6.40 1.30
N GLU A 121 17.33 -7.54 0.62
CA GLU A 121 17.07 -7.61 -0.82
C GLU A 121 15.68 -7.06 -1.20
N LEU A 122 14.70 -7.12 -0.29
CA LEU A 122 13.40 -6.49 -0.49
C LEU A 122 13.46 -4.97 -0.25
N LEU A 123 14.26 -4.51 0.73
CA LEU A 123 14.48 -3.09 0.96
C LEU A 123 15.20 -2.45 -0.23
N ASP A 124 16.23 -3.10 -0.77
CA ASP A 124 16.97 -2.62 -1.94
C ASP A 124 16.03 -2.38 -3.13
N ARG A 125 14.98 -3.21 -3.27
CA ARG A 125 13.95 -3.05 -4.32
C ARG A 125 13.05 -1.82 -4.15
N LEU A 126 12.91 -1.28 -2.94
CA LEU A 126 12.21 0.00 -2.71
C LEU A 126 13.01 1.20 -3.23
N CYS A 127 14.34 1.06 -3.27
CA CYS A 127 15.27 2.11 -3.69
C CYS A 127 15.65 2.03 -5.17
N LEU A 128 15.20 0.99 -5.89
CA LEU A 128 15.42 0.89 -7.33
C LEU A 128 14.67 2.02 -8.03
N LYS A 129 15.42 3.00 -8.51
CA LYS A 129 14.92 4.00 -9.45
C LYS A 129 14.54 3.24 -10.72
N GLU A 130 13.35 3.48 -11.26
CA GLU A 130 13.09 3.14 -12.65
C GLU A 130 14.16 3.86 -13.48
N ASP A 131 15.16 3.11 -13.95
CA ASP A 131 15.97 3.54 -15.07
C ASP A 131 14.97 3.73 -16.19
N ARG A 132 14.61 5.00 -16.44
CA ARG A 132 13.79 5.37 -17.58
C ARG A 132 14.46 4.72 -18.77
N ILE A 133 13.82 3.69 -19.32
CA ILE A 133 14.17 3.17 -20.64
C ILE A 133 13.90 4.34 -21.57
N VAL A 134 14.97 5.09 -21.88
CA VAL A 134 14.97 6.10 -22.93
C VAL A 134 14.84 5.29 -24.22
N ASN A 135 13.61 5.12 -24.68
CA ASN A 135 13.33 4.71 -26.05
C ASN A 135 13.60 5.87 -27.01
#